data_AF-A0A8J5QVS0-F1
#
_entry.id   AF-A0A8J5QVS0-F1
#
_cell.length_a   1.000
_cell.length_b   1.000
_cell.length_c   1.000
_cell.angle_alpha   90.00
_cell.angle_beta   90.00
_cell.angle_gamma   90.00
#
_symmetry.space_group_name_H-M   'P 1'
#
loop_
_entity.id
_entity.type
_entity.pdbx_description
1 polymer ?
#
loop_
_entity_poly.entity_id
_entity_poly.type
_entity_poly.pdbx_seq_one_letter_code
_entity_poly.pdbx_strand_id
1 'polypeptide(L)'
;VKNFFKLQQGEYISPEKIENRYLSSNPMISQLYVHGDSLKEYLVGIVGIEYEKGLKFLNQLGYNKIGMSSEEMLIEMNSVNVKSKFLDMINKNVNGKLHGFEILHNIHIEINPLTVERDVVTPTFKIKRPVASRFFGAIFHRLYEIEQSLVLAARLKVAKL
;
A
#
# COMPACT_ATOMS: atom_id res chain seq x y z
N VAL A 1 8.91 -16.66 14.69
CA VAL A 1 7.47 -16.33 14.85
C VAL A 1 6.85 -16.20 13.47
N LYS A 2 5.88 -17.08 13.18
CA LYS A 2 5.12 -17.13 11.93
C LYS A 2 4.03 -16.05 12.00
N ASN A 3 4.17 -14.97 11.22
CA ASN A 3 3.27 -13.81 11.28
C ASN A 3 2.04 -14.01 10.38
N PHE A 4 1.19 -14.99 10.68
CA PHE A 4 -0.08 -15.17 9.95
C PHE A 4 -1.21 -14.42 10.63
N PHE A 5 -2.16 -13.93 9.85
CA PHE A 5 -3.43 -13.44 10.36
C PHE A 5 -4.57 -13.96 9.49
N LYS A 6 -5.81 -13.80 9.98
CA LYS A 6 -7.02 -14.29 9.34
C LYS A 6 -7.88 -13.10 8.91
N LEU A 7 -8.41 -13.12 7.69
CA LEU A 7 -9.42 -12.14 7.23
C LEU A 7 -10.82 -12.56 7.67
N GLN A 8 -11.77 -11.62 7.58
CA GLN A 8 -13.16 -11.85 7.98
C GLN A 8 -13.79 -13.08 7.32
N GLN A 9 -13.44 -13.38 6.07
CA GLN A 9 -14.04 -14.48 5.32
C GLN A 9 -13.49 -15.86 5.66
N GLY A 10 -12.46 -15.97 6.51
CA GLY A 10 -11.87 -17.27 6.83
C GLY A 10 -10.42 -17.47 6.39
N GLU A 11 -9.97 -16.67 5.43
CA GLU A 11 -8.69 -16.87 4.73
C GLU A 11 -7.48 -16.52 5.60
N TYR A 12 -6.44 -17.37 5.54
CA TYR A 12 -5.18 -17.16 6.24
C TYR A 12 -4.18 -16.43 5.34
N ILE A 13 -3.64 -15.33 5.85
CA ILE A 13 -2.73 -14.46 5.12
C ILE A 13 -1.31 -14.58 5.66
N SER A 14 -0.36 -14.76 4.75
CA SER A 14 1.07 -14.57 5.02
C SER A 14 1.50 -13.21 4.46
N PRO A 15 1.49 -12.12 5.25
CA PRO A 15 1.82 -10.79 4.77
C PRO A 15 3.24 -10.73 4.20
N GLU A 16 4.20 -11.46 4.77
CA GLU A 16 5.58 -11.47 4.27
C GLU A 16 5.68 -12.05 2.84
N LYS A 17 4.89 -13.08 2.52
CA LYS A 17 4.78 -13.61 1.14
C LYS A 17 4.25 -12.54 0.19
N ILE A 18 3.19 -11.83 0.60
CA ILE A 18 2.53 -10.80 -0.21
C ILE A 18 3.49 -9.62 -0.42
N GLU A 19 4.07 -9.10 0.67
CA GLU A 19 5.05 -8.02 0.66
C GLU A 19 6.20 -8.33 -0.31
N ASN A 20 6.82 -9.49 -0.16
CA ASN A 20 7.92 -9.92 -1.03
C ASN A 20 7.49 -10.03 -2.50
N ARG A 21 6.28 -10.51 -2.78
CA ARG A 21 5.77 -10.64 -4.15
C ARG A 21 5.50 -9.29 -4.80
N TYR A 22 4.93 -8.36 -4.06
CA TYR A 22 4.74 -6.98 -4.53
C TYR A 22 6.08 -6.30 -4.77
N LEU A 23 7.01 -6.36 -3.81
CA LEU A 23 8.36 -5.78 -3.94
C LEU A 23 9.11 -6.36 -5.15
N SER A 24 9.07 -7.67 -5.35
CA SER A 24 9.75 -8.32 -6.48
C SER A 24 9.15 -7.96 -7.84
N SER A 25 7.85 -7.64 -7.88
CA SER A 25 7.13 -7.39 -9.13
C SER A 25 7.01 -5.90 -9.48
N ASN A 26 7.37 -5.01 -8.55
CA ASN A 26 7.16 -3.58 -8.67
C ASN A 26 8.45 -2.81 -8.30
N PRO A 27 9.36 -2.55 -9.25
CA PRO A 27 10.59 -1.79 -8.99
C PRO A 27 10.37 -0.35 -8.49
N MET A 28 9.14 0.17 -8.63
CA MET A 28 8.76 1.49 -8.15
C MET A 28 8.63 1.59 -6.63
N ILE A 29 8.35 0.48 -5.94
CA ILE A 29 8.19 0.47 -4.49
C ILE A 29 9.48 -0.03 -3.84
N SER A 30 9.92 0.64 -2.79
CA SER A 30 11.13 0.29 -2.02
C SER A 30 10.79 -0.48 -0.74
N GLN A 31 9.62 -0.21 -0.17
CA GLN A 31 9.16 -0.84 1.07
C GLN A 31 7.66 -1.13 0.97
N LEU A 32 7.21 -2.18 1.66
CA LEU A 32 5.79 -2.49 1.75
C LEU A 32 5.49 -3.12 3.12
N TYR A 33 4.52 -2.53 3.81
CA TYR A 33 3.86 -3.13 4.96
C TYR A 33 2.44 -3.51 4.56
N VAL A 34 2.12 -4.80 4.59
CA VAL A 34 0.75 -5.29 4.37
C VAL A 34 0.06 -5.42 5.72
N HIS A 35 -1.11 -4.80 5.82
CA HIS A 35 -1.99 -4.86 6.96
C HIS A 35 -3.29 -5.55 6.60
N GLY A 36 -3.77 -6.37 7.52
CA GLY A 36 -5.12 -6.90 7.49
C GLY A 36 -5.67 -6.97 8.91
N ASP A 37 -6.99 -6.81 9.00
CA ASP A 37 -7.76 -6.92 10.23
C ASP A 37 -8.77 -8.07 10.07
N SER A 38 -8.94 -8.85 11.14
CA SER A 38 -9.93 -9.95 11.21
C SER A 38 -11.37 -9.51 10.99
N LEU A 39 -11.69 -8.24 11.20
CA LEU A 39 -13.01 -7.65 10.99
C LEU A 39 -13.16 -7.03 9.59
N LYS A 40 -12.13 -7.12 8.75
CA LYS A 40 -12.11 -6.53 7.41
C LYS A 40 -11.97 -7.60 6.34
N GLU A 41 -12.58 -7.29 5.19
CA GLU A 41 -12.68 -8.19 4.05
C GLU A 41 -11.48 -8.15 3.11
N TYR A 42 -10.57 -7.19 3.31
CA TYR A 42 -9.49 -6.92 2.37
C TYR A 42 -8.25 -6.35 3.06
N LEU A 43 -7.15 -6.40 2.32
CA LEU A 43 -5.85 -5.89 2.75
C LEU A 43 -5.66 -4.43 2.38
N VAL A 44 -4.97 -3.70 3.26
CA VAL A 44 -4.46 -2.35 2.99
C VAL A 44 -2.96 -2.31 3.26
N GLY A 45 -2.25 -1.29 2.77
CA GLY A 45 -0.80 -1.25 2.92
C GLY A 45 -0.18 0.12 3.07
N ILE A 46 1.01 0.16 3.67
CA ILE A 46 1.90 1.32 3.65
C ILE A 46 3.01 1.04 2.64
N VAL A 47 3.12 1.89 1.64
CA VAL A 47 4.04 1.76 0.51
C VAL A 47 5.15 2.80 0.66
N GLY A 48 6.38 2.33 0.65
CA GLY A 48 7.56 3.18 0.52
C GLY A 48 7.91 3.37 -0.95
N ILE A 49 8.16 4.62 -1.34
CA ILE A 49 8.71 4.97 -2.66
C ILE A 49 9.92 5.90 -2.52
N GLU A 50 10.80 5.87 -3.50
CA GLU A 50 11.85 6.88 -3.65
C GLU A 50 11.26 8.13 -4.33
N TYR A 51 11.79 9.30 -3.94
CA TYR A 51 11.33 10.59 -4.45
C TYR A 51 11.32 10.66 -5.99
N GLU A 52 12.44 10.27 -6.62
CA GLU A 52 12.58 10.26 -8.09
C GLU A 52 11.55 9.38 -8.79
N LYS A 53 11.23 8.21 -8.21
CA LYS A 53 10.25 7.27 -8.77
C LYS A 53 8.83 7.82 -8.63
N GLY A 54 8.53 8.47 -7.50
CA GLY A 54 7.27 9.19 -7.28
C GLY A 54 7.07 10.31 -8.29
N LEU A 55 8.06 11.18 -8.46
CA LEU A 55 8.03 12.25 -9.47
C LEU A 55 7.83 11.70 -10.88
N LYS A 56 8.57 10.65 -11.25
CA LYS A 56 8.43 10.02 -12.57
C LYS A 56 7.01 9.53 -12.82
N PHE A 57 6.38 8.90 -11.82
CA PHE A 57 5.00 8.43 -11.92
C PHE A 57 4.01 9.61 -12.04
N LEU A 58 4.18 10.67 -11.25
CA LEU A 58 3.36 11.87 -11.33
C LEU A 58 3.46 12.56 -12.71
N ASN A 59 4.66 12.68 -13.26
CA ASN A 59 4.89 13.25 -14.59
C ASN A 59 4.17 12.44 -15.69
N GLN A 60 4.16 11.11 -15.59
CA GLN A 60 3.41 10.23 -16.50
C GLN A 60 1.89 10.46 -16.45
N LEU A 61 1.37 10.98 -15.33
CA LEU A 61 -0.03 11.35 -15.15
C LEU A 61 -0.33 12.81 -15.51
N GLY A 62 0.67 13.57 -15.98
CA GLY A 62 0.53 14.97 -16.38
C GLY A 62 0.87 15.99 -15.29
N TYR A 63 1.33 15.55 -14.12
CA TYR A 63 1.74 16.43 -13.01
C TYR A 63 3.19 16.91 -13.20
N ASN A 64 3.45 17.65 -14.27
CA ASN A 64 4.80 18.07 -14.70
C ASN A 64 5.27 19.36 -13.99
N LYS A 65 5.25 19.39 -12.65
CA LYS A 65 5.69 20.55 -11.89
C LYS A 65 7.20 20.51 -11.69
N ILE A 66 7.90 21.52 -12.22
CA ILE A 66 9.34 21.69 -12.01
C ILE A 66 9.59 22.05 -10.54
N GLY A 67 10.52 21.37 -9.87
CA GLY A 67 10.92 21.67 -8.50
C GLY A 67 9.90 21.28 -7.42
N MET A 68 9.01 20.33 -7.70
CA MET A 68 8.05 19.80 -6.72
C MET A 68 8.76 19.24 -5.49
N SER A 69 8.44 19.70 -4.28
CA SER A 69 9.10 19.18 -3.06
C SER A 69 8.70 17.73 -2.77
N SER A 70 9.40 17.09 -1.82
CA SER A 70 9.04 15.73 -1.37
C SER A 70 7.64 15.68 -0.74
N GLU A 71 7.27 16.71 0.02
CA GLU A 71 5.97 16.85 0.67
C GLU A 71 4.87 17.06 -0.36
N GLU A 72 5.08 17.94 -1.34
CA GLU A 72 4.13 18.17 -2.43
C GLU A 72 3.90 16.89 -3.24
N MET A 73 4.98 16.17 -3.57
CA MET A 73 4.91 14.88 -4.25
C MET A 73 4.06 13.88 -3.45
N LEU A 74 4.28 13.77 -2.14
CA LEU A 74 3.50 12.87 -1.29
C LEU A 74 2.03 13.26 -1.18
N ILE A 75 1.70 14.55 -1.17
CA ILE A 75 0.31 15.04 -1.18
C ILE A 75 -0.37 14.58 -2.46
N GLU A 76 0.25 14.82 -3.62
CA GLU A 76 -0.31 14.42 -4.92
C GLU A 76 -0.44 12.90 -5.05
N MET A 77 0.59 12.15 -4.65
CA MET A 77 0.57 10.68 -4.66
C MET A 77 -0.53 10.10 -3.77
N ASN A 78 -0.86 10.75 -2.66
CA ASN A 78 -1.91 10.30 -1.76
C ASN A 78 -3.31 10.80 -2.10
N SER A 79 -3.46 11.66 -3.12
CA SER A 79 -4.76 12.02 -3.67
C SER A 79 -5.47 10.78 -4.20
N VAL A 80 -6.78 10.65 -3.96
CA VAL A 80 -7.54 9.43 -4.31
C VAL A 80 -7.40 9.05 -5.79
N ASN A 81 -7.35 10.03 -6.69
CA ASN A 81 -7.20 9.80 -8.13
C ASN A 81 -5.83 9.19 -8.49
N VAL A 82 -4.74 9.80 -8.03
CA VAL A 82 -3.38 9.32 -8.32
C VAL A 82 -3.12 7.99 -7.62
N LYS A 83 -3.50 7.90 -6.35
CA LYS A 83 -3.33 6.71 -5.51
C LYS A 83 -4.07 5.51 -6.07
N SER A 84 -5.29 5.70 -6.58
CA SER A 84 -6.04 4.61 -7.22
C SER A 84 -5.35 4.11 -8.49
N LYS A 85 -4.76 5.00 -9.31
CA LYS A 85 -4.00 4.60 -10.50
C LYS A 85 -2.71 3.88 -10.13
N PHE A 86 -2.01 4.36 -9.10
CA PHE A 86 -0.80 3.71 -8.60
C PHE A 86 -1.10 2.32 -8.04
N LEU A 87 -2.17 2.20 -7.25
CA LEU A 87 -2.64 0.93 -6.71
C LEU A 87 -2.99 -0.07 -7.82
N ASP A 88 -3.75 0.36 -8.83
CA ASP A 88 -4.11 -0.48 -9.97
C ASP A 88 -2.86 -0.98 -10.72
N MET A 89 -1.89 -0.09 -10.96
CA MET A 89 -0.61 -0.45 -11.58
C MET A 89 0.13 -1.53 -10.77
N ILE A 90 0.30 -1.35 -9.46
CA ILE A 90 1.04 -2.33 -8.65
C ILE A 90 0.31 -3.67 -8.50
N ASN A 91 -1.03 -3.64 -8.48
CA ASN A 91 -1.88 -4.82 -8.42
C ASN A 91 -1.83 -5.61 -9.73
N LYS A 92 -1.79 -4.94 -10.88
CA LYS A 92 -1.64 -5.60 -12.19
C LYS A 92 -0.35 -6.41 -12.29
N ASN A 93 0.74 -5.91 -11.73
CA ASN A 93 2.05 -6.58 -11.78
C ASN A 93 2.14 -7.88 -10.95
N VAL A 94 1.21 -8.07 -10.00
CA VAL A 94 1.10 -9.29 -9.18
C VAL A 94 -0.12 -10.15 -9.56
N ASN A 95 -0.88 -9.76 -10.59
CA ASN A 95 -2.03 -10.52 -11.04
C ASN A 95 -1.61 -11.93 -11.48
N GLY A 96 -2.40 -12.94 -11.08
CA GLY A 96 -2.09 -14.37 -11.29
C GLY A 96 -0.97 -14.93 -10.41
N LYS A 97 -0.25 -14.10 -9.63
CA LYS A 97 0.79 -14.55 -8.68
C LYS A 97 0.32 -14.57 -7.23
N LEU A 98 -0.79 -13.88 -6.95
CA LEU A 98 -1.45 -13.78 -5.65
C LEU A 98 -2.94 -14.11 -5.82
N HIS A 99 -3.57 -14.64 -4.78
CA HIS A 99 -5.01 -14.84 -4.76
C HIS A 99 -5.76 -13.51 -4.66
N GLY A 100 -7.03 -13.47 -5.08
CA GLY A 100 -7.83 -12.24 -5.06
C GLY A 100 -7.92 -11.57 -3.68
N PHE A 101 -8.00 -12.38 -2.62
CA PHE A 101 -8.01 -11.90 -1.23
C PHE A 101 -6.62 -11.45 -0.71
N GLU A 102 -5.55 -11.75 -1.44
CA GLU A 102 -4.18 -11.29 -1.15
C GLU A 102 -3.85 -9.95 -1.83
N ILE A 103 -4.78 -9.39 -2.61
CA ILE A 103 -4.60 -8.11 -3.32
C ILE A 103 -4.92 -6.92 -2.40
N LEU A 104 -4.11 -5.87 -2.50
CA LEU A 104 -4.32 -4.61 -1.78
C LEU A 104 -5.49 -3.82 -2.35
N HIS A 105 -6.40 -3.39 -1.47
CA HIS A 105 -7.59 -2.61 -1.83
C HIS A 105 -7.44 -1.11 -1.59
N ASN A 106 -6.52 -0.71 -0.73
CA ASN A 106 -6.13 0.69 -0.51
C ASN A 106 -4.70 0.76 0.05
N ILE A 107 -4.02 1.89 -0.13
CA ILE A 107 -2.65 2.10 0.29
C ILE A 107 -2.44 3.51 0.84
N HIS A 108 -1.37 3.71 1.61
CA HIS A 108 -0.78 5.01 1.90
C HIS A 108 0.65 5.04 1.40
N ILE A 109 1.06 6.15 0.79
CA ILE A 109 2.36 6.28 0.15
C ILE A 109 3.22 7.24 0.97
N GLU A 110 4.44 6.83 1.32
CA GLU A 110 5.43 7.63 2.04
C GLU A 110 6.83 7.43 1.46
N ILE A 111 7.76 8.34 1.78
CA ILE A 111 9.19 8.12 1.54
C ILE A 111 9.76 7.41 2.76
N ASN A 112 10.34 6.22 2.56
CA ASN A 112 10.96 5.40 3.60
C ASN A 112 10.10 5.24 4.88
N PRO A 113 8.88 4.68 4.79
CA PRO A 113 7.99 4.57 5.96
C PRO A 113 8.49 3.63 7.06
N LEU A 114 9.28 2.61 6.70
CA LEU A 114 9.71 1.54 7.60
C LEU A 114 11.17 1.73 8.01
N THR A 115 11.41 2.45 9.11
CA THR A 115 12.76 2.77 9.59
C THR A 115 12.99 2.37 11.04
N VAL A 116 14.27 2.21 11.40
CA VAL A 116 14.68 1.83 12.76
C VAL A 116 14.38 2.96 13.74
N GLU A 117 14.52 4.22 13.30
CA GLU A 117 14.25 5.43 14.09
C GLU A 117 12.78 5.52 14.51
N ARG A 118 11.86 5.04 13.65
CA ARG A 118 10.42 4.95 13.96
C ARG A 118 10.06 3.74 14.83
N ASP A 119 11.03 2.90 15.17
CA ASP A 119 10.87 1.62 15.89
C ASP A 119 9.89 0.63 15.24
N VAL A 120 9.58 0.81 13.95
CA VAL A 120 8.65 -0.06 13.22
C VAL A 120 9.34 -1.28 12.58
N VAL A 121 10.67 -1.28 12.55
CA VAL A 121 11.50 -2.41 12.11
C VAL A 121 12.61 -2.71 13.12
N THR A 122 13.15 -3.92 13.08
CA THR A 122 14.37 -4.31 13.79
C THR A 122 15.62 -3.72 13.12
N PRO A 123 16.80 -3.74 13.75
CA PRO A 123 18.06 -3.38 13.08
C PRO A 123 18.35 -4.16 11.79
N THR A 124 17.85 -5.40 11.68
CA THR A 124 17.92 -6.21 10.45
C THR A 124 16.76 -5.95 9.48
N PHE A 125 16.09 -4.80 9.58
CA PHE A 125 14.94 -4.36 8.76
C PHE A 125 13.71 -5.29 8.73
N LYS A 126 13.59 -6.21 9.69
CA LYS A 126 12.38 -7.02 9.86
C LYS A 126 11.29 -6.20 10.53
N ILE A 127 10.10 -6.17 9.93
CA ILE A 127 8.95 -5.41 10.43
C ILE A 127 8.52 -5.91 11.81
N LYS A 128 8.46 -4.99 12.78
CA LYS A 128 7.85 -5.18 14.10
C LYS A 128 6.35 -4.96 14.01
N ARG A 129 5.62 -5.93 13.46
CA ARG A 129 4.20 -5.77 13.08
C ARG A 129 3.30 -5.20 14.19
N PRO A 130 3.37 -5.62 15.47
CA PRO A 130 2.53 -5.02 16.52
C PRO A 130 2.83 -3.53 16.75
N VAL A 131 4.08 -3.11 16.59
CA VAL A 131 4.49 -1.70 16.74
C VAL A 131 4.08 -0.90 15.52
N ALA A 132 4.39 -1.40 14.31
CA ALA A 132 3.99 -0.78 13.05
C ALA A 132 2.46 -0.63 12.94
N SER A 133 1.70 -1.65 13.36
CA SER A 133 0.23 -1.62 13.36
C SER A 133 -0.34 -0.51 14.23
N ARG A 134 0.27 -0.24 15.39
CA ARG A 134 -0.13 0.86 16.28
C ARG A 134 0.32 2.21 15.73
N PHE A 135 1.56 2.30 15.25
CA PHE A 135 2.13 3.53 14.69
C PHE A 135 1.29 4.07 13.52
N PHE A 136 0.92 3.20 12.58
CA PHE A 136 0.11 3.56 11.42
C PHE A 136 -1.41 3.43 11.67
N GLY A 137 -1.85 3.27 12.91
CA GLY A 137 -3.26 2.98 13.25
C GLY A 137 -4.24 4.01 12.71
N ALA A 138 -3.92 5.31 12.81
CA ALA A 138 -4.75 6.38 12.26
C ALA A 138 -4.85 6.32 10.72
N ILE A 139 -3.76 5.91 10.05
CA ILE A 139 -3.76 5.72 8.61
C ILE A 139 -4.65 4.52 8.25
N PHE A 140 -4.52 3.38 8.92
CA PHE A 140 -5.38 2.22 8.65
C PHE A 140 -6.85 2.52 8.87
N HIS A 141 -7.19 3.27 9.93
CA HIS A 141 -8.55 3.74 10.16
C HIS A 141 -9.07 4.56 8.97
N ARG A 142 -8.29 5.53 8.47
CA ARG A 142 -8.66 6.28 7.27
C ARG A 142 -8.84 5.38 6.04
N LEU A 143 -7.92 4.44 5.80
CA LEU A 143 -7.97 3.57 4.63
C LEU A 143 -9.20 2.63 4.67
N TYR A 144 -9.57 2.12 5.85
CA TYR A 144 -10.69 1.20 6.01
C TYR A 144 -12.05 1.90 6.10
N GLU A 145 -12.17 2.99 6.86
CA GLU A 145 -13.48 3.59 7.19
C GLU A 145 -13.83 4.79 6.33
N ILE A 146 -12.85 5.63 6.00
CA ILE A 146 -13.08 6.91 5.32
C ILE A 146 -12.98 6.74 3.81
N GLU A 147 -11.84 6.21 3.33
CA GLU A 147 -11.57 6.05 1.90
C GLU A 147 -12.10 4.73 1.34
N GLN A 148 -12.14 3.69 2.18
CA GLN A 148 -12.60 2.35 1.85
C GLN A 148 -11.81 1.73 0.67
N SER A 149 -12.39 0.72 0.01
CA SER A 149 -11.73 0.01 -1.08
C SER A 149 -11.76 0.81 -2.39
N LEU A 150 -10.58 1.19 -2.88
CA LEU A 150 -10.42 1.83 -4.18
C LEU A 150 -10.67 0.83 -5.34
N VAL A 151 -10.42 -0.46 -5.11
CA VAL A 151 -10.66 -1.54 -6.09
C VAL A 151 -12.16 -1.78 -6.30
N LEU A 152 -12.93 -1.87 -5.21
CA LEU A 152 -14.38 -2.04 -5.30
C LEU A 152 -15.05 -0.80 -5.88
N ALA A 153 -14.61 0.40 -5.46
CA ALA A 153 -15.10 1.66 -6.02
C ALA A 153 -14.87 1.74 -7.54
N ALA A 154 -13.70 1.31 -8.04
CA ALA A 154 -13.42 1.26 -9.47
C ALA A 154 -14.32 0.27 -10.21
N ARG A 155 -14.53 -0.95 -9.66
CA ARG A 155 -15.44 -1.96 -10.25
C ARG A 155 -16.88 -1.46 -10.36
N LEU A 156 -17.39 -0.78 -9.31
CA LEU A 156 -18.73 -0.21 -9.31
C LEU A 156 -18.90 0.92 -10.32
N LYS A 157 -17.85 1.70 -10.61
CA LYS A 157 -17.89 2.73 -11.67
C LYS A 157 -17.98 2.10 -13.06
N VAL A 158 -17.22 1.04 -13.31
CA VAL A 158 -17.26 0.32 -14.61
C VAL A 158 -18.61 -0.35 -14.83
N ALA A 159 -19.21 -0.97 -13.79
CA ALA A 159 -20.49 -1.65 -13.90
C ALA A 159 -21.70 -0.72 -14.15
N LYS A 160 -21.51 0.61 -14.00
CA LYS A 160 -22.56 1.62 -14.23
C LYS A 160 -22.46 2.27 -15.62
N LEU A 161 -21.45 1.94 -16.41
CA LEU A 161 -21.24 2.37 -17.79
C LEU A 161 -21.71 1.28 -18.76
#